data_AF-A0A3E1Y7T9-F1
#
_entry.id   AF-A0A3E1Y7T9-F1
#
_cell.length_a   1.000
_cell.length_b   1.000
_cell.length_c   1.000
_cell.angle_alpha   90.00
_cell.angle_beta   90.00
_cell.angle_gamma   90.00
#
_symmetry.space_group_name_H-M   'P 1'
#
loop_
_entity.id
_entity.type
_entity.pdbx_description
1 polymer ?
#
loop_
_entity_poly.entity_id
_entity_poly.type
_entity_poly.pdbx_seq_one_letter_code
_entity_poly.pdbx_strand_id
1 'polypeptide(L)'
;MGNSDHTKFIFQGQEMESQDIGNHHFGVVAKATGFFYEKLILVKAGENQMTKPGASKPEWQKYIIHRERVPLEHGGSYTIEYKEWLPPYGDDPRDQYWIIQGFNYFREFNKR
;
A
#
# COMPACT_ATOMS: atom_id res chain seq x y z
N MET A 1 29.65 0.64 -0.19
CA MET A 1 29.62 1.90 0.59
C MET A 1 28.17 2.33 0.71
N GLY A 2 27.66 2.53 1.93
CA GLY A 2 26.30 3.03 2.16
C GLY A 2 25.62 2.42 3.40
N ASN A 3 26.23 2.56 4.58
CA ASN A 3 25.50 2.34 5.84
C ASN A 3 24.64 3.58 6.11
N SER A 4 23.38 3.58 5.66
CA SER A 4 22.40 4.66 5.92
C SER A 4 21.11 4.18 6.58
N ASP A 5 21.00 2.90 6.91
CA ASP A 5 19.74 2.26 7.36
C ASP A 5 19.35 2.64 8.81
N HIS A 6 20.06 3.58 9.43
CA HIS A 6 19.87 3.97 10.82
C HIS A 6 19.82 5.49 11.05
N THR A 7 19.80 6.32 9.99
CA THR A 7 19.62 7.77 10.19
C THR A 7 18.19 8.03 10.67
N LYS A 8 18.11 8.59 11.87
CA LYS A 8 16.86 8.95 12.54
C LYS A 8 16.59 10.44 12.37
N PHE A 9 15.34 10.74 12.09
CA PHE A 9 14.79 12.07 11.90
C PHE A 9 13.64 12.26 12.87
N ILE A 10 13.34 13.50 13.23
CA ILE A 10 12.14 13.84 13.97
C ILE A 10 11.24 14.66 13.06
N PHE A 11 10.04 14.15 12.77
CA PHE A 11 9.03 14.84 11.98
C PHE A 11 7.72 14.86 12.75
N GLN A 12 7.14 16.06 12.94
CA GLN A 12 5.94 16.29 13.78
C GLN A 12 6.03 15.68 15.20
N GLY A 13 7.24 15.59 15.76
CA GLY A 13 7.47 15.00 17.09
C GLY A 13 7.58 13.47 17.09
N GLN A 14 7.48 12.81 15.93
CA GLN A 14 7.69 11.37 15.79
C GLN A 14 9.09 11.07 15.24
N GLU A 15 9.78 10.11 15.85
CA GLU A 15 11.05 9.59 15.35
C GLU A 15 10.82 8.66 14.16
N MET A 16 11.58 8.87 13.09
CA MET A 16 11.44 8.20 11.79
C MET A 16 12.80 7.82 11.24
N GLU A 17 12.94 6.63 10.68
CA GLU A 17 14.11 6.27 9.88
C GLU A 17 14.00 6.83 8.46
N SER A 18 15.11 6.84 7.73
CA SER A 18 15.14 7.30 6.32
C SER A 18 14.06 6.64 5.45
N GLN A 19 13.86 5.33 5.63
CA GLN A 19 12.80 4.55 4.96
C GLN A 19 11.39 5.06 5.30
N ASP A 20 11.13 5.33 6.59
CA ASP A 20 9.83 5.82 7.06
C ASP A 20 9.49 7.16 6.42
N ILE A 21 10.46 8.07 6.35
CA ILE A 21 10.27 9.38 5.72
C ILE A 21 9.96 9.23 4.24
N GLY A 22 10.68 8.35 3.55
CA GLY A 22 10.42 8.04 2.14
C GLY A 22 8.97 7.57 1.92
N ASN A 23 8.50 6.63 2.73
CA ASN A 23 7.15 6.08 2.64
C ASN A 23 6.07 7.10 3.02
N HIS A 24 6.30 7.88 4.07
CA HIS A 24 5.44 9.01 4.42
C HIS A 24 5.32 10.02 3.28
N HIS A 25 6.45 10.46 2.73
CA HIS A 25 6.49 11.41 1.62
C HIS A 25 5.79 10.86 0.36
N PHE A 26 6.00 9.58 0.04
CA PHE A 26 5.27 8.90 -1.03
C PHE A 26 3.76 8.99 -0.83
N GLY A 27 3.26 8.74 0.38
CA GLY A 27 1.86 8.92 0.73
C GLY A 27 1.35 10.35 0.49
N VAL A 28 2.07 11.35 1.02
CA VAL A 28 1.71 12.78 0.85
C VAL A 28 1.57 13.14 -0.63
N VAL A 29 2.59 12.83 -1.44
CA VAL A 29 2.63 13.18 -2.85
C VAL A 29 1.56 12.43 -3.63
N ALA A 30 1.42 11.11 -3.41
CA ALA A 30 0.43 10.30 -4.10
C ALA A 30 -1.00 10.82 -3.83
N LYS A 31 -1.30 11.21 -2.59
CA LYS A 31 -2.58 11.84 -2.25
C LYS A 31 -2.75 13.21 -2.90
N ALA A 32 -1.70 14.02 -2.92
CA ALA A 32 -1.70 15.34 -3.55
C ALA A 32 -2.00 15.28 -5.05
N THR A 33 -1.60 14.20 -5.73
CA THR A 33 -1.89 14.04 -7.16
C THR A 33 -3.38 13.96 -7.47
N GLY A 34 -4.21 13.46 -6.55
CA GLY A 34 -5.66 13.31 -6.74
C GLY A 34 -6.10 12.28 -7.79
N PHE A 35 -5.18 11.61 -8.48
CA PHE A 35 -5.51 10.69 -9.58
C PHE A 35 -5.96 9.30 -9.13
N PHE A 36 -5.54 8.86 -7.94
CA PHE A 36 -5.76 7.50 -7.48
C PHE A 36 -6.39 7.47 -6.09
N TYR A 37 -7.29 6.50 -5.87
CA TYR A 37 -7.81 6.22 -4.54
C TYR A 37 -6.75 5.52 -3.68
N GLU A 38 -6.79 5.77 -2.36
CA GLU A 38 -5.73 5.35 -1.42
C GLU A 38 -5.45 3.84 -1.47
N LYS A 39 -6.50 3.00 -1.55
CA LYS A 39 -6.33 1.53 -1.67
C LYS A 39 -5.51 1.14 -2.91
N LEU A 40 -5.65 1.82 -4.06
CA LEU A 40 -4.85 1.52 -5.25
C LEU A 40 -3.38 1.82 -5.03
N ILE A 41 -3.08 2.94 -4.37
CA ILE A 41 -1.70 3.34 -4.05
C ILE A 41 -1.06 2.30 -3.13
N LEU A 42 -1.77 1.86 -2.09
CA LEU A 42 -1.28 0.85 -1.14
C LEU A 42 -1.07 -0.52 -1.81
N VAL A 43 -2.00 -0.95 -2.66
CA VAL A 43 -1.85 -2.19 -3.43
C VAL A 43 -0.64 -2.09 -4.35
N LYS A 44 -0.43 -0.95 -5.02
CA LYS A 44 0.69 -0.80 -5.95
C LYS A 44 2.06 -0.74 -5.26
N ALA A 45 2.11 -0.18 -4.05
CA ALA A 45 3.30 -0.24 -3.19
C ALA A 45 3.65 -1.69 -2.85
N GLY A 46 2.67 -2.45 -2.35
CA GLY A 46 2.86 -3.87 -2.03
C GLY A 46 3.22 -4.73 -3.25
N GLU A 47 2.58 -4.52 -4.40
CA GLU A 47 2.98 -5.17 -5.67
C GLU A 47 4.43 -4.89 -6.02
N ASN A 48 4.88 -3.64 -5.88
CA ASN A 48 6.26 -3.26 -6.15
C ASN A 48 7.25 -3.85 -5.14
N GLN A 49 6.84 -4.10 -3.89
CA GLN A 49 7.69 -4.81 -2.92
C GLN A 49 7.75 -6.32 -3.25
N MET A 50 6.64 -6.92 -3.68
CA MET A 50 6.59 -8.33 -4.07
C MET A 50 7.44 -8.67 -5.30
N THR A 51 7.71 -7.72 -6.20
CA THR A 51 8.61 -7.95 -7.35
C THR A 51 10.08 -8.05 -6.95
N LYS A 52 10.45 -7.59 -5.74
CA LYS A 52 11.83 -7.60 -5.26
C LYS A 52 12.11 -8.89 -4.46
N PRO A 53 13.11 -9.70 -4.84
CA PRO A 53 13.43 -10.93 -4.14
C PRO A 53 13.70 -10.71 -2.65
N GLY A 54 12.97 -11.42 -1.79
CA GLY A 54 13.13 -11.37 -0.33
C GLY A 54 12.62 -10.09 0.35
N ALA A 55 12.07 -9.13 -0.40
CA ALA A 55 11.58 -7.87 0.19
C ALA A 55 10.17 -8.00 0.78
N SER A 56 9.31 -8.86 0.21
CA SER A 56 7.97 -9.13 0.73
C SER A 56 7.92 -10.49 1.43
N LYS A 57 7.34 -10.54 2.63
CA LYS A 57 7.18 -11.79 3.39
C LYS A 57 5.83 -12.47 3.08
N PRO A 58 5.75 -13.81 3.09
CA PRO A 58 4.50 -14.53 2.81
C PRO A 58 3.33 -14.10 3.71
N GLU A 59 3.59 -13.80 4.98
CA GLU A 59 2.57 -13.34 5.93
C GLU A 59 1.98 -11.96 5.60
N TRP A 60 2.60 -11.21 4.70
CA TRP A 60 2.11 -9.92 4.20
C TRP A 60 1.24 -10.07 2.95
N GLN A 61 1.36 -11.19 2.24
CA GLN A 61 0.72 -11.49 0.96
C GLN A 61 -0.67 -12.13 1.16
N LYS A 62 -1.55 -11.42 1.86
CA LYS A 62 -2.89 -11.91 2.22
C LYS A 62 -3.90 -11.61 1.11
N TYR A 63 -4.74 -12.58 0.76
CA TYR A 63 -5.83 -12.41 -0.20
C TYR A 63 -7.01 -13.33 0.09
N ILE A 64 -8.19 -12.92 -0.38
CA ILE A 64 -9.41 -13.73 -0.44
C ILE A 64 -9.64 -14.11 -1.90
N ILE A 65 -10.01 -15.37 -2.14
CA ILE A 65 -10.44 -15.83 -3.47
C ILE A 65 -11.96 -15.73 -3.52
N HIS A 66 -12.46 -14.89 -4.42
CA HIS A 66 -13.88 -14.81 -4.73
C HIS A 66 -14.19 -15.72 -5.91
N ARG A 67 -15.28 -16.48 -5.81
CA ARG A 67 -15.78 -17.36 -6.86
C ARG A 67 -17.24 -17.06 -7.06
N GLU A 68 -17.56 -16.46 -8.19
CA GLU A 68 -18.94 -16.10 -8.51
C GLU A 68 -19.38 -16.83 -9.76
N ARG A 69 -20.59 -17.39 -9.70
CA ARG A 69 -21.24 -18.00 -10.86
C ARG A 69 -22.15 -16.96 -11.49
N VAL A 70 -21.80 -16.52 -12.68
CA VAL A 70 -22.57 -15.52 -13.43
C VAL A 70 -23.48 -16.25 -14.43
N PRO A 71 -24.81 -16.17 -14.26
CA PRO A 71 -25.74 -16.75 -15.22
C PRO A 71 -25.77 -15.92 -16.52
N LEU A 72 -25.93 -16.59 -17.65
CA LEU A 72 -26.07 -15.96 -18.96
C LEU A 72 -27.56 -15.83 -19.32
N GLU A 73 -27.95 -14.70 -19.94
CA GLU A 73 -29.35 -14.43 -20.31
C GLU A 73 -29.96 -15.50 -21.24
N HIS A 74 -29.14 -16.14 -22.08
CA HIS A 74 -29.56 -17.14 -23.06
C HIS A 74 -29.39 -18.60 -22.58
N GLY A 75 -29.21 -18.79 -21.28
CA GLY A 75 -28.93 -20.10 -20.68
C GLY A 75 -27.43 -20.40 -20.58
N GLY A 76 -27.05 -21.13 -19.53
CA GLY A 76 -25.66 -21.39 -19.17
C GLY A 76 -25.13 -20.43 -18.10
N SER A 77 -23.86 -20.62 -17.73
CA SER A 77 -23.18 -19.79 -16.73
C SER A 77 -21.67 -19.89 -16.91
N TYR A 78 -20.94 -18.83 -16.56
CA TYR A 78 -19.51 -18.89 -16.36
C TYR A 78 -19.16 -18.68 -14.89
N THR A 79 -18.02 -19.21 -14.46
CA THR A 79 -17.46 -18.94 -13.13
C THR A 79 -16.35 -17.93 -13.29
N ILE A 80 -16.45 -16.83 -12.55
CA ILE A 80 -15.32 -15.92 -12.37
C ILE A 80 -14.62 -16.25 -11.06
N GLU A 81 -13.29 -16.30 -11.13
CA GLU A 81 -12.43 -16.35 -9.96
C GLU A 81 -11.56 -15.11 -9.96
N TYR A 82 -11.58 -14.33 -8.88
CA TYR A 82 -10.68 -13.20 -8.72
C TYR A 82 -10.13 -13.13 -7.31
N LYS A 83 -8.91 -12.58 -7.20
CA LYS A 83 -8.23 -12.37 -5.92
C LYS A 83 -8.50 -10.96 -5.42
N GLU A 84 -9.00 -10.85 -4.20
CA GLU A 84 -9.02 -9.61 -3.46
C GLU A 84 -7.84 -9.59 -2.49
N TRP A 85 -6.86 -8.71 -2.74
CA TRP A 85 -5.74 -8.49 -1.82
C TRP A 85 -6.22 -7.78 -0.54
N LEU A 86 -5.70 -8.24 0.60
CA LEU A 86 -5.95 -7.66 1.92
C LEU A 86 -4.70 -6.92 2.42
N PRO A 87 -4.84 -5.87 3.25
CA PRO A 87 -3.71 -5.25 3.93
C PRO A 87 -2.79 -6.29 4.63
N PRO A 88 -1.46 -6.16 4.51
CA PRO A 88 -0.74 -5.05 3.92
C PRO A 88 -0.52 -5.12 2.39
N TYR A 89 -1.32 -5.90 1.66
CA TYR A 89 -1.25 -6.04 0.20
C TYR A 89 0.12 -6.52 -0.31
N GLY A 90 0.87 -7.26 0.51
CA GLY A 90 2.23 -7.71 0.21
C GLY A 90 3.34 -6.72 0.58
N ASP A 91 3.00 -5.54 1.09
CA ASP A 91 3.94 -4.51 1.56
C ASP A 91 4.42 -4.79 2.99
N ASP A 92 5.55 -4.22 3.42
CA ASP A 92 5.91 -4.19 4.84
C ASP A 92 4.82 -3.42 5.62
N PRO A 93 4.24 -3.98 6.70
CA PRO A 93 3.26 -3.27 7.52
C PRO A 93 3.71 -1.89 8.02
N ARG A 94 5.01 -1.70 8.27
CA ARG A 94 5.60 -0.42 8.68
C ARG A 94 5.58 0.58 7.52
N ASP A 95 5.94 0.13 6.32
CA ASP A 95 5.93 0.97 5.12
C ASP A 95 4.51 1.43 4.81
N GLN A 96 3.57 0.49 4.82
CA GLN A 96 2.16 0.79 4.64
C GLN A 96 1.61 1.77 5.67
N TYR A 97 1.97 1.60 6.95
CA TYR A 97 1.60 2.53 8.01
C TYR A 97 2.05 3.96 7.67
N TRP A 98 3.29 4.14 7.23
CA TRP A 98 3.83 5.46 6.93
C TRP A 98 3.20 6.08 5.68
N ILE A 99 2.92 5.29 4.65
CA ILE A 99 2.17 5.77 3.48
C ILE A 99 0.79 6.30 3.90
N ILE A 100 0.09 5.58 4.79
CA ILE A 100 -1.20 6.01 5.34
C ILE A 100 -1.05 7.29 6.16
N GLN A 101 0.00 7.43 6.98
CA GLN A 101 0.27 8.68 7.70
C GLN A 101 0.50 9.85 6.72
N GLY A 102 1.17 9.62 5.59
CA GLY A 102 1.31 10.61 4.53
C GLY A 102 -0.05 11.08 3.96
N PHE A 103 -0.98 10.16 3.74
CA PHE A 103 -2.35 10.52 3.33
C PHE A 103 -3.06 11.38 4.37
N ASN A 104 -2.91 11.01 5.66
CA ASN A 104 -3.49 11.75 6.77
C ASN A 104 -2.91 13.16 6.86
N TYR A 105 -1.58 13.28 6.82
CA TYR A 105 -0.87 14.55 6.83
C TYR A 105 -1.37 15.48 5.73
N PHE A 106 -1.46 15.00 4.48
CA PHE A 106 -1.97 15.81 3.38
C PHE A 106 -3.41 16.28 3.65
N ARG A 107 -4.29 15.40 4.14
CA ARG A 107 -5.68 15.76 4.47
C ARG A 107 -5.76 16.81 5.58
N GLU A 108 -4.95 16.67 6.63
CA GLU A 108 -4.93 17.63 7.74
C GLU A 108 -4.36 18.98 7.34
N PHE A 109 -3.31 18.97 6.52
CA PHE A 109 -2.69 20.19 6.00
C PHE A 109 -3.66 21.00 5.14
N ASN A 110 -4.43 20.34 4.26
CA ASN A 110 -5.39 21.02 3.36
C ASN A 110 -6.75 21.36 4.01
N LYS A 111 -6.96 21.02 5.28
CA LYS A 111 -8.13 21.45 6.06
C LYS A 111 -7.92 22.80 6.75
N ARG A 112 -6.68 23.29 6.80
CA ARG A 112 -6.30 24.59 7.36
C ARG A 112 -6.44 25.67 6.32
#